data_AF-A0A7S2B9E8-F1
#
_entry.id   AF-A0A7S2B9E8-F1
#
_cell.length_a   1.000
_cell.length_b   1.000
_cell.length_c   1.000
_cell.angle_alpha   90.00
_cell.angle_beta   90.00
_cell.angle_gamma   90.00
#
_symmetry.space_group_name_H-M   'P 1'
#
loop_
_entity.id
_entity.type
_entity.pdbx_description
1 polymer ?
#
loop_
_entity_poly.entity_id
_entity_poly.type
_entity_poly.pdbx_seq_one_letter_code
_entity_poly.pdbx_strand_id
1 'polypeptide(L)'
;QQRINQYASSEIQFNLMAIVKNRKEGYQAEMAVQEARKTVVDAKINGTEAMDVDGTDGFVVAADVPGAEAQRADVMAKIAELQVNIRTEEDKFAAWKQENMRRKHNYIPFVMALMKALAEKGKLAPMVDKANAKAAEAGAAAAKA
;
A
#
# COMPACT_ATOMS: atom_id res chain seq x y z
N GLN A 1 -21.18 -16.65 0.30
CA GLN A 1 -20.71 -17.92 0.89
C GLN A 1 -21.30 -19.17 0.22
N GLN A 2 -22.61 -19.22 -0.09
CA GLN A 2 -23.27 -20.43 -0.63
C GLN A 2 -22.63 -21.03 -1.89
N ARG A 3 -22.19 -20.22 -2.86
CA ARG A 3 -21.49 -20.72 -4.07
C ARG A 3 -20.08 -21.25 -3.81
N ILE A 4 -19.42 -20.78 -2.76
CA ILE A 4 -18.07 -21.24 -2.37
C ILE A 4 -18.19 -22.56 -1.61
N ASN A 5 -19.21 -22.70 -0.78
CA ASN A 5 -19.50 -23.93 -0.02
C ASN A 5 -20.01 -25.10 -0.88
N GLN A 6 -20.31 -24.86 -2.16
CA GLN A 6 -20.65 -25.92 -3.12
C GLN A 6 -19.41 -26.71 -3.58
N TYR A 7 -18.21 -26.16 -3.40
CA TYR A 7 -16.94 -26.79 -3.71
C TYR A 7 -16.36 -27.45 -2.46
N ALA A 8 -15.49 -28.45 -2.66
CA ALA A 8 -14.87 -29.17 -1.54
C ALA A 8 -14.15 -28.20 -0.61
N SER A 9 -14.18 -28.44 0.70
CA SER A 9 -13.56 -27.57 1.71
C SER A 9 -12.06 -27.31 1.50
N SER A 10 -11.41 -28.10 0.64
CA SER A 10 -10.00 -28.00 0.23
C SER A 10 -9.76 -27.29 -1.11
N GLU A 11 -10.79 -26.83 -1.82
CA GLU A 11 -10.66 -26.24 -3.16
C GLU A 11 -10.42 -24.72 -3.10
N ILE A 12 -9.24 -24.30 -3.57
CA ILE A 12 -8.75 -22.91 -3.50
C ILE A 12 -8.75 -22.17 -4.86
N GLN A 13 -9.30 -22.78 -5.91
CA GLN A 13 -9.25 -22.25 -7.28
C GLN A 13 -10.37 -21.23 -7.58
N PHE A 14 -10.49 -20.18 -6.78
CA PHE A 14 -11.39 -19.06 -7.08
C PHE A 14 -10.66 -17.72 -6.98
N ASN A 15 -11.09 -16.77 -7.81
CA ASN A 15 -10.63 -15.39 -7.75
C ASN A 15 -11.85 -14.47 -7.60
N LEU A 16 -11.77 -13.55 -6.65
CA LEU A 16 -12.79 -12.53 -6.43
C LEU A 16 -12.12 -11.16 -6.53
N MET A 17 -12.49 -10.41 -7.56
CA MET A 17 -12.09 -9.01 -7.74
C MET A 17 -13.30 -8.10 -7.66
N ALA A 18 -13.12 -6.91 -7.08
CA ALA A 18 -14.14 -5.87 -7.01
C ALA A 18 -13.69 -4.64 -7.78
N ILE A 19 -14.60 -4.04 -8.55
CA ILE A 19 -14.39 -2.73 -9.16
C ILE A 19 -14.71 -1.69 -8.09
N VAL A 20 -13.71 -0.90 -7.70
CA VAL A 20 -13.82 0.11 -6.64
C VAL A 20 -13.39 1.45 -7.22
N LYS A 21 -13.92 2.55 -6.67
CA LYS A 21 -13.42 3.90 -6.95
C LYS A 21 -11.91 4.01 -6.66
N ASN A 22 -11.23 4.94 -7.32
CA ASN A 22 -9.82 5.18 -7.07
C ASN A 22 -9.61 5.61 -5.61
N ARG A 23 -8.97 4.74 -4.81
CA ARG A 23 -8.75 4.95 -3.38
C ARG A 23 -7.81 6.12 -3.13
N LYS A 24 -6.78 6.27 -3.97
CA LYS A 24 -5.80 7.35 -3.86
C LYS A 24 -6.46 8.71 -4.03
N GLU A 25 -7.28 8.88 -5.06
CA GLU A 25 -8.04 10.13 -5.30
C GLU A 25 -8.99 10.43 -4.14
N GLY A 26 -9.65 9.40 -3.59
CA GLY A 26 -10.49 9.53 -2.40
C GLY A 26 -9.70 10.06 -1.19
N TYR A 27 -8.56 9.45 -0.87
CA TYR A 27 -7.74 9.90 0.26
C TYR A 27 -7.12 11.29 0.04
N GLN A 28 -6.75 11.64 -1.19
CA GLN A 28 -6.24 12.97 -1.52
C GLN A 28 -7.31 14.05 -1.35
N ALA A 29 -8.55 13.78 -1.78
CA ALA A 29 -9.66 14.69 -1.56
C ALA A 29 -9.96 14.87 -0.07
N GLU A 30 -9.98 13.77 0.71
CA GLU A 30 -10.15 13.82 2.17
C GLU A 30 -9.01 14.59 2.85
N MET A 31 -7.77 14.40 2.41
CA MET A 31 -6.59 15.10 2.94
C MET A 31 -6.68 16.61 2.70
N ALA A 32 -7.09 17.05 1.50
CA ALA A 32 -7.28 18.47 1.20
C ALA A 32 -8.35 19.12 2.10
N VAL A 33 -9.43 18.40 2.41
CA VAL A 33 -10.46 18.86 3.35
C VAL A 33 -9.90 18.98 4.78
N GLN A 34 -9.11 18.00 5.23
CA GLN A 34 -8.50 18.07 6.57
C GLN A 34 -7.43 19.16 6.67
N GLU A 35 -6.68 19.44 5.60
CA GLU A 35 -5.73 20.55 5.54
C GLU A 35 -6.43 21.91 5.62
N ALA A 36 -7.54 22.10 4.89
CA ALA A 36 -8.36 23.31 5.01
C ALA A 36 -8.99 23.44 6.40
N ARG A 37 -9.41 22.33 7.03
CA ARG A 37 -9.91 22.34 8.40
C ARG A 37 -8.81 22.71 9.40
N LYS A 38 -7.58 22.22 9.19
CA LYS A 38 -6.42 22.55 10.00
C LYS A 38 -6.12 24.05 9.95
N THR A 39 -6.11 24.69 8.77
CA THR A 39 -5.82 26.13 8.67
C THR A 39 -6.85 26.98 9.41
N VAL A 40 -8.13 26.60 9.36
CA VAL A 40 -9.21 27.26 10.10
C VAL A 40 -9.02 27.13 11.62
N VAL A 41 -8.67 25.92 12.09
CA VAL A 41 -8.42 25.68 13.52
C VAL A 41 -7.15 26.40 13.99
N ASP A 42 -6.08 26.39 13.20
CA ASP A 42 -4.84 27.11 13.49
C ASP A 42 -5.07 28.64 13.55
N ALA A 43 -5.91 29.20 12.67
CA ALA A 43 -6.29 30.62 12.71
C ALA A 43 -7.08 31.00 13.98
N LYS A 44 -7.97 30.11 14.44
CA LYS A 44 -8.71 30.28 15.70
C LYS A 44 -7.80 30.21 16.93
N ILE A 45 -6.79 29.32 16.92
CA ILE A 45 -5.83 29.18 18.03
C ILE A 45 -4.89 30.39 18.11
N ASN A 46 -4.45 30.92 16.97
CA ASN A 46 -3.53 32.07 16.92
C ASN A 46 -4.19 33.43 17.22
N GLY A 47 -5.48 33.46 17.56
CA GLY A 47 -6.18 34.68 17.97
C GLY A 47 -6.21 35.78 16.90
N THR A 48 -6.00 35.43 15.63
CA THR A 48 -6.13 36.38 14.52
C THR A 48 -7.59 36.48 14.14
N GLU A 49 -8.36 37.22 14.93
CA GLU A 49 -9.68 37.67 14.53
C GLU A 49 -9.58 38.45 13.21
N ALA A 50 -10.50 38.16 12.29
CA ALA A 50 -10.81 39.09 11.23
C ALA A 50 -11.17 40.43 11.90
N MET A 51 -10.38 41.45 11.60
CA MET A 51 -10.47 42.80 12.13
C MET A 51 -11.92 43.33 12.02
N ASP A 52 -12.63 43.40 13.14
CA ASP A 52 -13.84 44.23 13.27
C ASP A 52 -13.52 45.33 14.29
N VAL A 53 -13.38 46.56 13.80
CA VAL A 53 -13.13 47.75 14.61
C VAL A 53 -14.46 48.49 14.72
N ASP A 54 -15.11 48.43 15.88
CA ASP A 54 -15.35 49.59 16.75
C ASP A 54 -16.39 49.27 17.85
N GLY A 55 -15.99 49.52 19.10
CA GLY A 55 -16.89 49.88 20.19
C GLY A 55 -17.67 48.78 20.91
N THR A 56 -17.05 48.08 21.87
CA THR A 56 -17.63 47.83 23.22
C THR A 56 -16.59 47.23 24.17
N ASP A 57 -16.66 47.65 25.43
CA ASP A 57 -15.74 47.29 26.52
C ASP A 57 -15.61 45.77 26.75
N GLY A 58 -14.38 45.27 26.57
CA GLY A 58 -13.66 44.64 27.68
C GLY A 58 -14.28 43.44 28.39
N PHE A 59 -14.77 42.44 27.67
CA PHE A 59 -14.81 41.05 28.17
C PHE A 59 -14.28 40.11 27.10
N VAL A 60 -12.95 39.97 27.04
CA VAL A 60 -12.32 38.84 26.33
C VAL A 60 -12.70 37.57 27.08
N VAL A 61 -13.79 36.94 26.66
CA VAL A 61 -14.00 35.52 26.94
C VAL A 61 -12.79 34.86 26.31
N ALA A 62 -11.92 34.25 27.13
CA ALA A 62 -10.89 33.37 26.62
C ALA A 62 -11.59 32.39 25.67
N ALA A 63 -11.40 32.58 24.35
CA ALA A 63 -11.85 31.64 23.35
C ALA A 63 -11.43 30.26 23.84
N ASP A 64 -12.29 29.23 23.77
CA ASP A 64 -12.04 27.86 24.26
C ASP A 64 -10.77 27.22 23.65
N VAL A 65 -9.58 27.69 24.05
CA VAL A 65 -8.26 27.26 23.58
C VAL A 65 -8.07 25.75 23.81
N PRO A 66 -8.49 25.16 24.95
CA PRO A 66 -8.34 23.71 25.15
C PRO A 66 -9.15 22.87 24.15
N GLY A 67 -10.34 23.35 23.74
CA GLY A 67 -11.18 22.66 22.78
C GLY A 67 -10.63 22.75 21.35
N ALA A 68 -10.05 23.90 20.98
CA ALA A 68 -9.44 24.11 19.68
C ALA A 68 -8.13 23.31 19.51
N GLU A 69 -7.31 23.21 20.57
CA GLU A 69 -6.09 22.38 20.56
C GLU A 69 -6.41 20.88 20.42
N ALA A 70 -7.44 20.40 21.12
CA ALA A 70 -7.91 19.02 20.97
C ALA A 70 -8.41 18.72 19.55
N GLN A 71 -9.15 19.67 18.93
CA GLN A 71 -9.58 19.56 17.55
C GLN A 71 -8.40 19.56 16.57
N ARG A 72 -7.37 20.37 16.83
CA ARG A 72 -6.14 20.38 16.02
C ARG A 72 -5.41 19.04 16.09
N ALA A 73 -5.29 18.46 17.28
CA ALA A 73 -4.67 17.16 17.48
C ALA A 73 -5.42 16.04 16.71
N ASP A 74 -6.76 16.05 16.74
CA ASP A 74 -7.59 15.11 15.99
C ASP A 74 -7.40 15.24 14.47
N VAL A 75 -7.42 16.49 13.95
CA VAL A 75 -7.18 16.75 12.52
C VAL A 75 -5.77 16.32 12.10
N MET A 76 -4.75 16.57 12.93
CA MET A 76 -3.38 16.12 12.66
C MET A 76 -3.26 14.59 12.66
N ALA A 77 -3.91 13.90 13.58
CA ALA A 77 -3.95 12.45 13.61
C ALA A 77 -4.61 11.89 12.34
N LYS A 78 -5.71 12.51 11.88
CA LYS A 78 -6.40 12.11 10.66
C LYS A 78 -5.57 12.35 9.40
N ILE A 79 -4.83 13.46 9.32
CA ILE A 79 -3.89 13.74 8.22
C ILE A 79 -2.79 12.67 8.21
N ALA A 80 -2.21 12.33 9.36
CA ALA A 80 -1.16 11.31 9.45
C ALA A 80 -1.68 9.94 8.98
N GLU A 81 -2.90 9.55 9.39
CA GLU A 81 -3.54 8.31 8.94
C GLU A 81 -3.75 8.30 7.41
N LEU A 82 -4.29 9.38 6.85
CA LEU A 82 -4.51 9.51 5.41
C LEU A 82 -3.21 9.47 4.62
N GLN A 83 -2.13 10.08 5.12
CA GLN A 83 -0.81 10.02 4.50
C GLN A 83 -0.25 8.59 4.47
N VAL A 84 -0.42 7.83 5.56
CA VAL A 84 -0.03 6.41 5.60
C VAL A 84 -0.84 5.64 4.56
N ASN A 85 -2.16 5.83 4.51
CA ASN A 85 -3.02 5.14 3.56
C ASN A 85 -2.64 5.44 2.10
N ILE A 86 -2.34 6.70 1.76
CA ILE A 86 -1.86 7.10 0.42
C ILE A 86 -0.57 6.35 0.07
N ARG A 87 0.41 6.34 0.97
CA ARG A 87 1.69 5.63 0.76
C ARG A 87 1.46 4.13 0.49
N THR A 88 0.62 3.49 1.29
CA THR A 88 0.33 2.06 1.09
C THR A 88 -0.31 1.76 -0.27
N GLU A 89 -1.16 2.65 -0.78
CA GLU A 89 -1.75 2.49 -2.12
C GLU A 89 -0.71 2.73 -3.21
N GLU A 90 0.17 3.74 -3.06
CA GLU A 90 1.28 3.98 -4.00
C GLU A 90 2.25 2.78 -4.08
N ASP A 91 2.60 2.19 -2.93
CA ASP A 91 3.45 1.00 -2.86
C ASP A 91 2.79 -0.20 -3.56
N LYS A 92 1.48 -0.38 -3.39
CA LYS A 92 0.72 -1.43 -4.11
C LYS A 92 0.81 -1.22 -5.62
N PHE A 93 0.56 -0.01 -6.11
CA PHE A 93 0.67 0.29 -7.54
C PHE A 93 2.09 0.14 -8.07
N ALA A 94 3.11 0.53 -7.30
CA ALA A 94 4.51 0.35 -7.67
C ALA A 94 4.87 -1.14 -7.79
N ALA A 95 4.47 -1.96 -6.80
CA ALA A 95 4.65 -3.40 -6.83
C ALA A 95 3.93 -4.05 -8.02
N TRP A 96 2.69 -3.63 -8.31
CA TRP A 96 1.92 -4.12 -9.46
C TRP A 96 2.58 -3.73 -10.79
N LYS A 97 3.10 -2.51 -10.91
CA LYS A 97 3.83 -2.06 -12.10
C LYS A 97 5.08 -2.90 -12.33
N GLN A 98 5.86 -3.14 -11.28
CA GLN A 98 7.06 -3.98 -11.34
C GLN A 98 6.72 -5.43 -11.69
N GLU A 99 5.68 -5.98 -11.07
CA GLU A 99 5.19 -7.33 -11.35
C GLU A 99 4.69 -7.46 -12.80
N ASN A 100 3.95 -6.47 -13.30
CA ASN A 100 3.49 -6.47 -14.69
C ASN A 100 4.67 -6.39 -15.68
N MET A 101 5.70 -5.62 -15.34
CA MET A 101 6.95 -5.59 -16.11
C MET A 101 7.59 -6.98 -16.16
N ARG A 102 7.69 -7.67 -15.01
CA ARG A 102 8.19 -9.05 -14.95
C ARG A 102 7.34 -9.99 -15.81
N ARG A 103 6.01 -9.93 -15.69
CA ARG A 103 5.08 -10.80 -16.44
C ARG A 103 5.16 -10.63 -17.96
N LYS A 104 5.41 -9.40 -18.42
CA LYS A 104 5.53 -9.08 -19.85
C LYS A 104 6.95 -9.25 -20.39
N HIS A 105 7.94 -9.47 -19.53
CA HIS A 105 9.33 -9.54 -19.94
C HIS A 105 9.63 -10.88 -20.63
N ASN A 106 10.32 -10.83 -21.78
CA ASN A 106 10.80 -12.02 -22.45
C ASN A 106 12.12 -12.50 -21.82
N TYR A 107 12.05 -13.57 -21.03
CA TYR A 107 13.22 -14.14 -20.35
C TYR A 107 14.07 -15.08 -21.22
N ILE A 108 13.65 -15.46 -22.43
CA ILE A 108 14.41 -16.42 -23.27
C ILE A 108 15.84 -15.94 -23.54
N PRO A 109 16.09 -14.68 -23.96
CA PRO A 109 17.45 -14.21 -24.20
C PRO A 109 18.32 -14.23 -22.94
N PHE A 110 17.74 -13.85 -21.80
CA PHE A 110 18.42 -13.87 -20.50
C PHE A 110 18.81 -15.29 -20.09
N VAL A 111 17.89 -16.25 -20.21
CA VAL A 111 18.15 -17.66 -19.87
C VAL A 111 19.25 -18.23 -20.75
N MET A 112 19.23 -17.97 -22.05
CA MET A 112 20.27 -18.44 -22.98
C MET A 112 21.64 -17.84 -22.65
N ALA A 113 21.70 -16.54 -22.35
CA ALA A 113 22.95 -15.89 -21.94
C ALA A 113 23.47 -16.46 -20.61
N LEU A 114 22.58 -16.71 -19.65
CA LEU A 114 22.92 -17.33 -18.37
C LEU A 114 23.49 -18.74 -18.56
N MET A 115 22.85 -19.58 -19.39
CA MET A 115 23.32 -20.94 -19.69
C MET A 115 24.70 -20.91 -20.35
N LYS A 116 24.93 -20.03 -21.32
CA LYS A 116 26.23 -19.86 -21.97
C LYS A 116 27.32 -19.48 -20.96
N ALA A 117 27.07 -18.47 -20.13
CA ALA A 117 28.02 -18.03 -19.10
C ALA A 117 28.31 -19.11 -18.04
N LEU A 118 27.34 -19.97 -17.72
CA LEU A 118 27.54 -21.10 -16.81
C LEU A 118 28.33 -22.24 -17.45
N ALA A 119 28.12 -22.49 -18.75
CA ALA A 119 28.90 -23.46 -19.52
C ALA A 119 30.36 -23.02 -19.65
N GLU A 120 30.61 -21.75 -19.97
CA GLU A 120 31.96 -21.16 -20.03
C GLU A 120 32.71 -21.28 -18.71
N LYS A 121 32.00 -21.15 -17.58
CA LYS A 121 32.57 -21.31 -16.23
C LYS A 121 32.68 -22.78 -15.78
N GLY A 122 32.25 -23.74 -16.59
CA GLY A 122 32.24 -25.16 -16.26
C GLY A 122 31.30 -25.57 -15.12
N LYS A 123 30.38 -24.68 -14.70
CA LYS A 123 29.47 -24.92 -13.56
C LYS A 123 28.14 -25.55 -13.94
N LEU A 124 27.82 -25.62 -15.24
CA LEU A 124 26.52 -26.07 -15.72
C LEU A 124 26.28 -27.57 -15.47
N ALA A 125 27.21 -28.44 -15.89
CA ALA A 125 27.11 -29.89 -15.71
C ALA A 125 26.90 -30.33 -14.24
N PRO A 126 27.72 -29.90 -13.25
CA PRO A 126 27.52 -30.31 -11.86
C PRO A 126 26.22 -29.79 -11.25
N MET A 127 25.67 -28.68 -11.75
CA MET A 127 24.35 -28.19 -11.31
C MET A 127 23.20 -29.03 -11.87
N VAL A 128 23.32 -29.50 -13.11
CA VAL A 128 22.33 -30.39 -13.73
C VAL A 128 22.30 -31.73 -12.99
N ASP A 129 23.46 -32.31 -12.69
CA ASP A 129 23.53 -33.58 -11.97
C ASP A 129 22.92 -33.47 -10.57
N LYS A 130 23.22 -32.38 -9.86
CA LYS A 130 22.63 -32.10 -8.54
C LYS A 130 21.11 -31.90 -8.61
N ALA A 131 20.61 -31.27 -9.67
CA ALA A 131 19.18 -31.10 -9.87
C ALA A 131 18.48 -32.42 -10.17
N ASN A 132 19.09 -33.27 -11.02
CA ASN A 132 18.57 -34.60 -11.35
C ASN A 132 18.54 -35.52 -10.12
N ALA A 133 19.59 -35.51 -9.29
CA ALA A 133 19.61 -36.26 -8.04
C ALA A 133 18.46 -35.86 -7.10
N LYS A 134 18.24 -34.55 -6.92
CA LYS A 134 17.11 -34.04 -6.12
C LYS A 134 15.75 -34.40 -6.70
N ALA A 135 15.60 -34.36 -8.02
CA ALA A 135 14.36 -34.75 -8.68
C ALA A 135 14.06 -36.24 -8.47
N ALA A 136 15.09 -37.10 -8.53
CA ALA A 136 14.96 -38.52 -8.23
C ALA A 136 14.59 -38.78 -6.77
N GLU A 137 15.20 -38.08 -5.82
CA GLU A 137 14.86 -38.16 -4.39
C GLU A 137 13.42 -37.71 -4.10
N ALA A 138 12.99 -36.59 -4.72
CA ALA A 138 11.62 -36.07 -4.56
C ALA A 138 10.56 -37.01 -5.16
N GLY A 139 10.85 -37.60 -6.34
CA GLY A 139 9.98 -38.60 -6.94
C GLY A 139 9.86 -39.88 -6.10
N ALA A 140 10.96 -40.33 -5.49
CA ALA A 140 10.95 -41.47 -4.58
C ALA A 140 10.21 -41.20 -3.26
N ALA A 141 10.22 -39.97 -2.76
CA ALA A 141 9.45 -39.56 -1.58
C ALA A 141 7.95 -39.48 -1.88
N ALA A 142 7.56 -38.94 -3.04
CA ALA A 142 6.16 -38.86 -3.46
C ALA A 142 5.54 -40.24 -3.78
N ALA A 143 6.34 -41.23 -4.20
CA ALA A 143 5.87 -42.59 -4.43
C ALA A 143 5.73 -43.44 -3.15
N LYS A 144 6.27 -42.96 -2.02
CA LYS A 144 6.19 -43.61 -0.70
C LYS A 144 5.14 -43.00 0.24
N ALA A 145 4.57 -41.86 -0.12
CA ALA A 145 3.50 -41.17 0.60
C ALA A 145 2.13 -41.52 -0.02
#